data_AF-A0A926GTR5-F1
#
_entry.id   AF-A0A926GTR5-F1
#
_cell.length_a   1.000
_cell.length_b   1.000
_cell.length_c   1.000
_cell.angle_alpha   90.00
_cell.angle_beta   90.00
_cell.angle_gamma   90.00
#
_symmetry.space_group_name_H-M   'P 1'
#
loop_
_entity.id
_entity.type
_entity.pdbx_description
1 polymer ?
#
loop_
_entity_poly.entity_id
_entity_poly.type
_entity_poly.pdbx_seq_one_letter_code
_entity_poly.pdbx_strand_id
1 'polypeptide(L)' 'IVSGGADETDGVEIVSAPLGKAFPGGLFVAMNSTPKNFLLFDAAKIVPKK' A
#
# COMPACT_ATOMS: atom_id res chain seq x y z
N ILE A 1 13.07 -0.78 2.14
CA ILE A 1 12.31 -1.66 3.06
C ILE A 1 11.13 -0.84 3.56
N VAL A 2 9.91 -1.35 3.40
CA VAL A 2 8.69 -0.73 3.94
C VAL A 2 8.28 -1.55 5.16
N SER A 3 8.16 -0.89 6.31
CA SER A 3 7.66 -1.52 7.55
C SER A 3 6.28 -0.94 7.86
N GLY A 4 5.25 -1.74 7.65
CA GLY A 4 3.87 -1.43 8.03
C GLY A 4 3.40 -2.47 9.05
N GLY A 5 2.46 -2.11 9.92
CA GLY A 5 1.91 -3.01 10.94
C GLY A 5 0.99 -4.12 10.38
N ALA A 6 1.20 -4.53 9.12
CA ALA A 6 0.49 -5.66 8.53
C ALA A 6 1.06 -6.96 9.10
N ASP A 7 0.18 -7.88 9.49
CA ASP A 7 0.55 -9.18 10.01
C ASP A 7 0.13 -10.32 9.06
N GLU A 8 0.99 -11.34 8.98
CA GLU A 8 0.78 -12.56 8.18
C GLU A 8 0.29 -12.26 6.74
N THR A 9 0.86 -11.23 6.12
CA THR A 9 0.49 -10.81 4.77
C THR A 9 0.87 -11.88 3.75
N ASP A 10 -0.14 -12.52 3.14
CA ASP A 10 0.06 -13.41 1.99
C ASP A 10 0.02 -12.64 0.66
N GLY A 11 -0.90 -11.68 0.54
CA GLY A 11 -1.13 -10.88 -0.67
C GLY A 11 -0.79 -9.40 -0.54
N VAL A 12 -0.13 -8.85 -1.57
CA VAL A 12 0.10 -7.42 -1.77
C VAL A 12 -0.18 -7.02 -3.23
N GLU A 13 -0.53 -5.76 -3.46
CA GLU A 13 -0.68 -5.18 -4.79
C GLU A 13 -0.28 -3.70 -4.78
N ILE A 14 0.26 -3.20 -5.90
CA ILE A 14 0.67 -1.81 -6.05
C ILE A 14 0.24 -1.23 -7.40
N VAL A 15 -0.27 -0.01 -7.36
CA VAL A 15 -0.44 0.83 -8.55
C VAL A 15 0.26 2.17 -8.32
N SER A 16 1.16 2.55 -9.23
CA SER A 16 1.91 3.81 -9.17
C SER A 16 1.28 4.92 -10.05
N ALA A 17 0.00 4.77 -10.39
CA ALA A 17 -0.77 5.73 -11.16
C ALA A 17 -1.81 6.43 -10.27
N PRO A 18 -2.17 7.70 -10.55
CA PRO A 18 -3.12 8.44 -9.70
C PRO A 18 -4.48 7.73 -9.59
N LEU A 19 -4.96 7.57 -8.35
CA LEU A 19 -6.31 7.07 -8.03
C LEU A 19 -7.12 8.18 -7.36
N GLY A 20 -7.47 9.19 -8.16
CA GLY A 20 -8.23 10.35 -7.70
C GLY A 20 -7.49 11.20 -6.67
N LYS A 21 -8.25 12.01 -5.91
CA LYS A 21 -7.68 12.97 -4.95
C LYS A 21 -7.12 12.32 -3.69
N ALA A 22 -7.60 11.14 -3.32
CA ALA A 22 -7.17 10.43 -2.12
C ALA A 22 -5.76 9.82 -2.27
N PHE A 23 -5.43 9.37 -3.48
CA PHE A 23 -4.17 8.69 -3.79
C PHE A 23 -3.55 9.25 -5.08
N PRO A 24 -3.09 10.51 -5.08
CA PRO A 24 -2.58 11.17 -6.29
C PRO A 24 -1.29 10.52 -6.81
N GLY A 25 -0.53 9.83 -5.95
CA GLY A 25 0.67 9.08 -6.31
C GLY A 25 0.46 7.57 -6.50
N GLY A 26 -0.79 7.11 -6.44
CA GLY A 26 -1.15 5.70 -6.44
C GLY A 26 -1.27 5.08 -5.06
N LEU A 27 -1.49 3.77 -5.03
CA LEU A 27 -1.87 3.03 -3.82
C LEU A 27 -1.08 1.72 -3.74
N PHE A 28 -0.57 1.43 -2.55
CA PHE A 28 -0.06 0.11 -2.17
C PHE A 28 -1.01 -0.50 -1.14
N VAL A 29 -1.38 -1.76 -1.34
CA VAL A 29 -2.31 -2.50 -0.48
C VAL A 29 -1.62 -3.73 0.06
N ALA A 30 -1.76 -3.97 1.37
CA ALA A 30 -1.31 -5.20 2.01
C ALA A 30 -2.45 -5.84 2.80
N MET A 31 -2.60 -7.16 2.67
CA MET A 31 -3.44 -7.95 3.56
C MET A 31 -2.95 -7.86 5.00
N ASN A 32 -3.89 -7.78 5.94
CA ASN A 32 -3.64 -7.68 7.36
C ASN A 32 -4.52 -8.69 8.12
N SER A 33 -3.93 -9.82 8.47
CA SER A 33 -4.65 -11.07 8.75
C SER A 33 -5.38 -11.06 10.08
N THR A 34 -4.72 -10.72 11.19
CA THR A 34 -5.32 -10.73 12.54
C THR A 34 -6.56 -9.83 12.62
N PRO A 35 -6.52 -8.56 12.20
CA PRO A 35 -7.70 -7.70 12.22
C PRO A 35 -8.63 -7.88 11.01
N LYS A 36 -8.29 -8.79 10.08
CA LYS A 36 -9.08 -9.14 8.88
C LYS A 36 -9.43 -7.92 8.02
N ASN A 37 -8.42 -7.11 7.70
CA ASN A 37 -8.59 -5.93 6.86
C ASN A 37 -7.43 -5.76 5.87
N PHE A 38 -7.42 -4.61 5.19
CA PHE A 38 -6.32 -4.22 4.31
C PHE A 38 -5.73 -2.91 4.78
N LEU A 39 -4.41 -2.84 4.81
CA LEU A 39 -3.70 -1.59 5.04
C LEU A 39 -3.45 -0.91 3.71
N LEU A 40 -3.75 0.39 3.66
CA LEU A 40 -3.59 1.25 2.50
C LEU A 40 -2.41 2.18 2.74
N PHE A 41 -1.45 2.19 1.82
CA PHE A 41 -0.29 3.06 1.88
C PHE A 41 -0.20 3.89 0.62
N ASP A 42 0.26 5.14 0.77
CA ASP A 42 0.54 6.02 -0.36
C ASP A 42 1.73 5.47 -1.15
N ALA A 43 1.51 5.08 -2.41
CA ALA A 43 2.56 4.52 -3.24
C ALA A 43 3.68 5.52 -3.53
N ALA A 44 3.43 6.83 -3.47
CA ALA A 44 4.47 7.85 -3.65
C ALA A 44 5.57 7.82 -2.58
N LYS A 45 5.31 7.18 -1.44
CA LYS A 45 6.29 7.00 -0.36
C LYS A 45 7.13 5.72 -0.51
N ILE A 46 6.73 4.86 -1.44
CA ILE A 46 7.29 3.52 -1.62
C ILE A 46 8.03 3.42 -2.95
N VAL A 47 7.48 4.01 -4.01
CA VAL A 47 8.06 3.99 -5.36
C VAL A 47 9.22 5.00 -5.43
N PRO A 48 10.39 4.63 -6.00
CA PRO A 48 11.50 5.55 -6.18
C PRO A 48 11.08 6.76 -7.02
N LYS A 49 11.46 7.96 -6.57
CA LYS A 49 11.35 9.16 -7.39
C LYS A 49 12.45 9.12 -8.45
N LYS A 50 12.08 9.40 -9.71
CA LYS A 50 13.05 9.66 -10.78
C LYS A 50 13.85 10.93 -10.49
#